data_AF-A0A5C8UTE4-F1
#
_entry.id   AF-A0A5C8UTE4-F1
#
_cell.length_a   1.000
_cell.length_b   1.000
_cell.length_c   1.000
_cell.angle_alpha   90.00
_cell.angle_beta   90.00
_cell.angle_gamma   90.00
#
_symmetry.space_group_name_H-M   'P 1'
#
loop_
_entity.id
_entity.type
_entity.pdbx_description
1 polymer ?
#
loop_
_entity_poly.entity_id
_entity_poly.type
_entity_poly.pdbx_seq_one_letter_code
_entity_poly.pdbx_strand_id
1 'polypeptide(L)'
;MAAIAAIHVLDLPGKLKETPYLGYLYIVLIVAALVIAERLFTVATKLDYLAAGALAAAVIVAFVINRTVGMPGATDDIGNWLEPLGLLSLVVEVFVVWQSVAAVRAIRRLRALEIA
;
A
#
# COMPACT_ATOMS: atom_id res chain seq x y z
N MET A 1 1.08 5.62 5.01
CA MET A 1 -0.36 5.28 4.93
C MET A 1 -1.20 6.41 4.34
N ALA A 2 -1.21 7.62 4.92
CA ALA A 2 -1.98 8.74 4.37
C ALA A 2 -1.62 9.06 2.90
N ALA A 3 -0.34 9.05 2.55
CA ALA A 3 0.11 9.22 1.16
C ALA A 3 -0.43 8.13 0.21
N ILE A 4 -0.40 6.85 0.63
CA ILE A 4 -1.01 5.73 -0.11
C ILE A 4 -2.50 6.02 -0.35
N ALA A 5 -3.24 6.37 0.70
CA ALA A 5 -4.66 6.69 0.58
C ALA A 5 -4.91 7.86 -0.39
N ALA A 6 -4.15 8.95 -0.27
CA ALA A 6 -4.28 10.11 -1.13
C ALA A 6 -4.01 9.79 -2.61
N ILE A 7 -2.95 9.07 -2.91
CA ILE A 7 -2.62 8.65 -4.29
C ILE A 7 -3.75 7.82 -4.89
N HIS A 8 -4.27 6.85 -4.14
CA HIS A 8 -5.34 5.98 -4.64
C HIS A 8 -6.69 6.69 -4.72
N VAL A 9 -6.95 7.71 -3.89
CA VAL A 9 -8.11 8.60 -4.06
C VAL A 9 -8.01 9.37 -5.37
N LEU A 10 -6.82 9.87 -5.73
CA LEU A 10 -6.62 10.60 -6.97
C LEU A 10 -6.81 9.71 -8.21
N ASP A 11 -6.40 8.43 -8.13
CA ASP A 11 -6.49 7.49 -9.25
C ASP A 11 -7.86 6.77 -9.35
N LEU A 12 -8.63 6.73 -8.26
CA LEU A 12 -9.93 6.05 -8.17
C LEU A 12 -10.92 6.39 -9.30
N PRO A 13 -11.12 7.66 -9.72
CA PRO A 13 -12.05 7.97 -10.80
C PRO A 13 -11.66 7.32 -12.14
N GLY A 14 -10.37 7.11 -12.39
CA GLY A 14 -9.88 6.39 -13.56
C GLY A 14 -10.28 4.92 -13.50
N LYS A 15 -10.03 4.28 -12.35
CA LYS A 15 -10.32 2.85 -12.15
C LYS A 15 -11.80 2.51 -12.17
N LEU A 16 -12.67 3.40 -11.68
CA LEU A 16 -14.13 3.22 -11.80
C LEU A 16 -14.61 3.23 -13.26
N LYS A 17 -13.94 3.98 -14.14
CA LYS A 17 -14.27 4.06 -15.57
C LYS A 17 -13.67 2.90 -16.37
N GLU A 18 -12.47 2.47 -16.01
CA GLU A 18 -11.76 1.37 -16.66
C GLU A 18 -12.47 0.04 -16.41
N THR A 19 -12.60 -0.37 -15.14
CA THR A 19 -13.37 -1.57 -14.78
C THR A 19 -13.87 -1.48 -13.33
N PRO A 20 -15.20 -1.55 -13.07
CA PRO A 20 -15.78 -1.25 -11.77
C PRO A 20 -15.18 -1.99 -10.57
N TYR A 21 -14.76 -3.25 -10.71
CA TYR A 21 -14.19 -3.99 -9.58
C TYR A 21 -12.83 -3.42 -9.12
N LEU A 22 -12.04 -2.83 -10.02
CA LEU A 22 -10.80 -2.15 -9.63
C LEU A 22 -11.11 -0.93 -8.77
N GLY A 23 -12.16 -0.19 -9.10
CA GLY A 23 -12.65 0.90 -8.26
C GLY A 23 -13.04 0.44 -6.85
N TYR A 24 -13.75 -0.69 -6.72
CA TYR A 24 -14.06 -1.27 -5.40
C TYR A 24 -12.81 -1.70 -4.63
N LEU A 25 -11.83 -2.32 -5.29
CA LEU A 25 -10.56 -2.67 -4.66
C LEU A 25 -9.81 -1.41 -4.16
N TYR A 26 -9.85 -0.32 -4.91
CA TYR A 26 -9.27 0.96 -4.49
C TYR A 26 -9.97 1.54 -3.28
N ILE A 27 -11.31 1.48 -3.22
CA ILE A 27 -12.07 1.94 -2.04
C ILE A 27 -11.66 1.13 -0.80
N VAL A 28 -11.59 -0.21 -0.91
CA VAL A 28 -11.15 -1.08 0.19
C VAL A 28 -9.73 -0.73 0.63
N LEU A 29 -8.81 -0.54 -0.32
CA LEU A 29 -7.44 -0.14 -0.07
C LEU A 29 -7.35 1.21 0.66
N ILE A 30 -8.10 2.22 0.20
CA ILE A 30 -8.14 3.56 0.81
C ILE A 30 -8.63 3.46 2.26
N VAL A 31 -9.75 2.77 2.50
CA VAL A 31 -10.31 2.59 3.85
C VAL A 31 -9.32 1.85 4.74
N ALA A 32 -8.74 0.74 4.26
CA ALA A 32 -7.74 -0.02 5.01
C ALA A 32 -6.51 0.84 5.34
N ALA A 33 -6.03 1.64 4.40
CA ALA A 33 -4.89 2.53 4.60
C ALA A 33 -5.18 3.58 5.69
N LEU A 34 -6.38 4.18 5.71
CA LEU A 34 -6.79 5.15 6.72
C LEU A 34 -6.95 4.50 8.11
N VAL A 35 -7.56 3.32 8.19
CA VAL A 35 -7.70 2.57 9.46
C VAL A 35 -6.33 2.19 10.01
N ILE A 36 -5.42 1.69 9.17
CA ILE A 36 -4.05 1.36 9.59
C ILE A 36 -3.31 2.63 10.01
N ALA A 37 -3.48 3.76 9.30
CA ALA A 37 -2.88 5.03 9.69
C ALA A 37 -3.29 5.43 11.12
N GLU A 38 -4.60 5.39 11.42
CA GLU A 38 -5.13 5.70 12.74
C GLU A 38 -4.53 4.78 13.82
N ARG A 39 -4.50 3.47 13.56
CA ARG A 39 -3.95 2.48 14.49
C ARG A 39 -2.46 2.67 14.75
N LEU A 40 -1.69 3.11 13.75
CA LEU A 40 -0.27 3.44 13.92
C LEU A 40 -0.04 4.64 14.85
N PHE A 41 -1.00 5.56 14.97
CA PHE A 41 -0.89 6.70 15.89
C PHE A 41 -1.47 6.41 17.28
N THR A 42 -2.52 5.59 17.35
CA THR A 42 -3.27 5.36 18.60
C THR A 42 -2.82 4.14 19.39
N VAL A 43 -2.32 3.09 18.72
CA VAL A 43 -1.96 1.81 19.37
C VAL A 43 -0.53 1.39 19.04
N ALA A 44 -0.11 1.51 17.78
CA ALA A 44 1.26 1.25 17.32
C ALA A 44 1.81 -0.14 17.69
N THR A 45 0.99 -1.19 17.59
CA THR A 45 1.46 -2.56 17.87
C THR A 45 2.32 -3.09 16.72
N LYS A 46 3.09 -4.15 16.99
CA LYS A 46 3.81 -4.93 15.95
C LYS A 46 2.88 -5.33 14.80
N LEU A 47 1.63 -5.69 15.08
CA LEU A 47 0.68 -6.10 14.05
C LEU A 47 0.27 -4.93 13.15
N ASP A 48 0.14 -3.72 13.71
CA ASP A 48 -0.23 -2.53 12.94
C ASP A 48 0.87 -2.16 11.92
N TYR A 49 2.14 -2.24 12.34
CA TYR A 49 3.26 -2.06 11.43
C TYR A 49 3.31 -3.16 10.36
N LEU A 50 3.09 -4.43 10.73
CA LEU A 50 3.04 -5.52 9.75
C LEU A 50 1.89 -5.36 8.75
N ALA A 51 0.72 -4.92 9.21
CA ALA A 51 -0.43 -4.65 8.35
C ALA A 51 -0.13 -3.53 7.34
N ALA A 52 0.52 -2.45 7.78
CA ALA A 52 0.96 -1.37 6.89
C ALA A 52 1.91 -1.88 5.79
N GLY A 53 2.91 -2.66 6.17
CA GLY A 53 3.85 -3.26 5.22
C GLY A 53 3.20 -4.25 4.27
N ALA A 54 2.29 -5.10 4.78
CA ALA A 54 1.56 -6.07 3.96
C ALA A 54 0.64 -5.40 2.94
N LEU A 55 -0.08 -4.35 3.33
CA LEU A 55 -0.95 -3.60 2.42
C LEU A 55 -0.13 -2.94 1.31
N ALA A 56 0.97 -2.27 1.66
CA ALA A 56 1.87 -1.65 0.68
C ALA A 56 2.50 -2.69 -0.28
N ALA A 57 2.93 -3.85 0.24
CA ALA A 57 3.46 -4.93 -0.58
C ALA A 57 2.40 -5.50 -1.54
N ALA A 58 1.15 -5.63 -1.10
CA ALA A 58 0.05 -6.06 -1.95
C ALA A 58 -0.19 -5.08 -3.11
N VAL A 59 -0.11 -3.77 -2.85
CA VAL A 59 -0.21 -2.74 -3.89
C VAL A 59 0.93 -2.85 -4.90
N ILE A 60 2.18 -3.04 -4.45
CA ILE A 60 3.32 -3.25 -5.35
C ILE A 60 3.09 -4.48 -6.25
N VAL A 61 2.63 -5.60 -5.68
CA VAL A 61 2.35 -6.82 -6.45
C VAL A 61 1.25 -6.57 -7.49
N ALA A 62 0.15 -5.91 -7.07
CA ALA A 62 -0.93 -5.54 -7.98
C ALA A 62 -0.45 -4.61 -9.11
N PHE A 63 0.41 -3.64 -8.78
CA PHE A 63 1.03 -2.76 -9.77
C PHE A 63 1.85 -3.55 -10.79
N VAL A 64 2.73 -4.44 -10.32
CA VAL A 64 3.54 -5.28 -11.21
C VAL A 64 2.67 -6.14 -12.13
N ILE A 65 1.62 -6.77 -11.59
CA ILE A 65 0.67 -7.56 -12.40
C ILE A 65 0.01 -6.68 -13.47
N ASN A 66 -0.51 -5.52 -13.06
CA ASN A 66 -1.19 -4.58 -13.96
C ASN A 66 -0.27 -4.09 -15.10
N ARG A 67 1.02 -3.85 -14.81
CA ARG A 67 2.01 -3.41 -15.81
C ARG A 67 2.59 -4.53 -16.67
N THR A 68 2.49 -5.78 -16.25
CA THR A 68 3.09 -6.94 -16.97
C THR A 68 2.07 -7.67 -17.83
N VAL A 69 1.07 -8.28 -17.19
CA VAL A 69 0.09 -9.16 -17.83
C VAL A 69 -1.31 -8.54 -17.87
N GLY A 70 -1.49 -7.41 -17.17
CA GLY A 70 -2.78 -6.74 -17.02
C GLY A 70 -3.65 -7.41 -15.95
N MET A 71 -4.70 -6.71 -15.56
CA MET A 71 -5.73 -7.21 -14.66
C MET A 71 -6.89 -7.78 -15.50
N PRO A 72 -7.67 -8.76 -14.98
CA PRO A 72 -8.83 -9.26 -15.70
C PRO A 72 -9.77 -8.13 -16.13
N GLY A 73 -10.02 -7.98 -17.43
CA GLY A 73 -10.86 -6.89 -17.97
C GLY A 73 -10.21 -5.50 -18.04
N ALA A 74 -8.94 -5.35 -17.63
CA ALA A 74 -8.21 -4.09 -17.60
C ALA A 74 -6.74 -4.30 -18.02
N THR A 75 -6.45 -4.09 -19.30
CA THR A 75 -5.14 -4.36 -19.92
C THR A 75 -4.45 -3.12 -20.47
N ASP A 76 -5.09 -1.95 -20.36
CA ASP A 76 -4.62 -0.71 -21.00
C ASP A 76 -3.32 -0.20 -20.37
N ASP A 77 -3.02 -0.62 -19.14
CA ASP A 77 -1.84 -0.23 -18.37
C ASP A 77 -0.59 -1.11 -18.61
N ILE A 78 -0.68 -2.14 -19.47
CA ILE A 78 0.45 -3.01 -19.79
C ILE A 78 1.59 -2.19 -20.42
N GLY A 79 2.80 -2.34 -19.89
CA GLY A 79 3.99 -1.62 -20.37
C GLY A 79 4.08 -0.15 -19.94
N ASN A 80 3.03 0.43 -19.33
CA ASN A 80 2.98 1.81 -18.88
C ASN A 80 3.69 2.01 -17.52
N TRP A 81 4.95 1.58 -17.42
CA TRP A 81 5.73 1.56 -16.19
C TRP A 81 6.11 2.95 -15.66
N LEU A 82 6.19 3.94 -16.55
CA LEU A 82 6.65 5.29 -16.24
C LEU A 82 5.50 6.28 -16.03
N GLU A 83 4.28 5.78 -15.88
CA GLU A 83 3.13 6.61 -15.51
C GLU A 83 3.45 7.37 -14.20
N PRO A 84 3.37 8.71 -14.18
CA PRO A 84 3.89 9.50 -13.06
C PRO A 84 3.26 9.18 -11.71
N LEU A 85 1.94 8.97 -11.63
CA LEU A 85 1.25 8.69 -10.38
C LEU A 85 1.59 7.29 -9.85
N GLY A 86 1.74 6.34 -10.76
CA GLY A 86 2.20 4.97 -10.50
C GLY A 86 3.64 4.89 -10.01
N LEU A 87 4.55 5.70 -10.57
CA LEU A 87 5.91 5.81 -10.05
C LEU A 87 5.93 6.41 -8.64
N LEU A 88 5.14 7.45 -8.40
CA LEU A 88 5.01 8.04 -7.06
C LEU A 88 4.46 7.02 -6.05
N SER A 89 3.42 6.27 -6.44
CA SER A 89 2.89 5.13 -5.68
C SER A 89 4.00 4.14 -5.34
N LEU A 90 4.74 3.60 -6.31
CA LEU A 90 5.81 2.64 -6.02
C LEU A 90 6.84 3.15 -5.00
N VAL A 91 7.26 4.42 -5.10
CA VAL A 91 8.19 5.02 -4.13
C VAL A 91 7.60 5.04 -2.72
N VAL A 92 6.35 5.50 -2.59
CA VAL A 92 5.66 5.56 -1.29
C VAL A 92 5.47 4.16 -0.71
N GLU A 93 5.13 3.17 -1.51
CA GLU A 93 4.82 1.83 -1.06
C GLU A 93 6.10 1.12 -0.60
N VAL A 94 7.19 1.24 -1.37
CA VAL A 94 8.51 0.72 -0.98
C VAL A 94 8.97 1.35 0.32
N PHE A 95 8.78 2.67 0.49
CA PHE A 95 9.11 3.34 1.74
C PHE A 95 8.29 2.81 2.92
N VAL A 96 6.99 2.58 2.74
CA VAL A 96 6.14 2.01 3.80
C VAL A 96 6.55 0.59 4.17
N VAL A 97 6.88 -0.26 3.19
CA VAL A 97 7.41 -1.61 3.44
C VAL A 97 8.71 -1.53 4.25
N TRP A 98 9.63 -0.63 3.88
CA TRP A 98 10.87 -0.42 4.63
C TRP A 98 10.58 0.02 6.07
N GLN A 99 9.75 1.04 6.27
CA GLN A 99 9.42 1.54 7.61
C GLN A 99 8.73 0.48 8.47
N SER A 100 7.86 -0.34 7.88
CA SER A 100 7.23 -1.48 8.54
C SER A 100 8.29 -2.46 9.09
N VAL A 101 9.25 -2.87 8.25
CA VAL A 101 10.33 -3.78 8.66
C VAL A 101 11.20 -3.14 9.75
N ALA A 102 11.55 -1.87 9.59
CA ALA A 102 12.35 -1.12 10.56
C ALA A 102 11.66 -1.06 11.93
N ALA A 103 10.37 -0.72 11.97
CA ALA A 103 9.58 -0.64 13.19
C ALA A 103 9.48 -2.01 13.89
N VAL A 104 9.22 -3.09 13.15
CA VAL A 104 9.17 -4.44 13.74
C VAL A 104 10.51 -4.86 14.32
N ARG A 105 11.64 -4.53 13.67
CA ARG A 105 12.98 -4.80 14.20
C ARG A 105 13.24 -3.99 15.48
N ALA A 106 12.86 -2.72 15.51
CA ALA A 106 13.00 -1.87 16.68
C ALA A 106 12.20 -2.41 17.88
N ILE A 107 10.93 -2.77 17.69
CA ILE A 107 10.08 -3.34 18.74
C ILE A 107 10.68 -4.63 19.31
N ARG A 108 11.21 -5.52 18.45
CA ARG A 108 11.87 -6.76 18.91
C ARG A 108 13.10 -6.47 19.75
N ARG A 109 13.91 -5.48 19.34
CA ARG A 109 15.12 -5.08 20.07
C ARG A 109 14.79 -4.50 21.44
N LEU A 110 13.80 -3.62 21.54
CA LEU A 110 13.38 -3.02 22.80
C LEU A 110 12.90 -4.08 23.79
N ARG A 111 12.06 -5.02 23.35
CA ARG A 111 11.61 -6.14 24.18
C ARG A 111 12.74 -7.04 24.67
N ALA A 112 13.78 -7.24 23.87
CA ALA A 112 14.93 -8.04 24.28
C ALA A 112 15.73 -7.34 25.39
N LEU A 113 15.81 -6.01 25.38
CA LEU A 113 16.47 -5.22 26.42
C LEU A 113 15.65 -5.17 27.73
N GLU A 114 14.32 -5.25 27.66
CA GLU A 114 13.45 -5.29 28.84
C GLU A 114 13.55 -6.61 29.63
N ILE A 115 14.01 -7.69 28.98
CA ILE A 115 14.10 -9.05 29.56
C ILE A 115 15.52 -9.37 30.06
N ALA A 116 16.53 -8.59 29.67
CA ALA A 116 17.93 -8.77 30.02
C ALA A 116 18.28 -8.08 31.35
#